data_AF-A0AAV6HK91-F1
#
_entry.id   AF-A0AAV6HK91-F1
#
_cell.length_a   1.000
_cell.length_b   1.000
_cell.length_c   1.000
_cell.angle_alpha   90.00
_cell.angle_beta   90.00
_cell.angle_gamma   90.00
#
_symmetry.space_group_name_H-M   'P 1'
#
loop_
_entity.id
_entity.type
_entity.pdbx_description
1 polymer ?
#
loop_
_entity_poly.entity_id
_entity_poly.type
_entity_poly.pdbx_seq_one_letter_code
_entity_poly.pdbx_strand_id
1 'polypeptide(L)'
;MHDLLGDMGREIVRQESVKDPGRRSRLWYHEDSHGVLEMARICNLSRVENLNLSRCDVSHLPGEIGRLISLLKLDLGGNNLLTLPDSFCNLAIVSDLDLKDCNLSHCQTELEC
;
A
#
# COMPACT_ATOMS: atom_id res chain seq x y z
N MET A 1 -17.10 21.18 -5.93
CA MET A 1 -17.38 20.88 -7.35
C MET A 1 -16.92 19.45 -7.54
N HIS A 2 -17.86 18.49 -7.54
CA HIS A 2 -17.59 17.05 -7.54
C HIS A 2 -16.76 16.67 -8.76
N ASP A 3 -15.59 16.09 -8.53
CA ASP A 3 -14.77 15.49 -9.59
C ASP A 3 -15.44 14.19 -10.03
N LEU A 4 -16.52 14.32 -10.81
CA LEU A 4 -17.37 13.22 -11.28
C LEU A 4 -16.56 12.21 -12.09
N LEU A 5 -15.54 12.66 -12.83
CA LEU A 5 -14.60 11.77 -13.52
C LEU A 5 -13.76 10.97 -12.53
N GLY A 6 -13.28 11.61 -11.48
CA GLY A 6 -12.58 10.93 -10.38
C GLY A 6 -13.47 9.90 -9.68
N ASP A 7 -14.72 10.24 -9.39
CA ASP A 7 -15.71 9.33 -8.79
C ASP A 7 -16.01 8.13 -9.70
N MET A 8 -16.22 8.37 -11.00
CA MET A 8 -16.44 7.29 -11.98
C MET A 8 -15.20 6.40 -12.15
N GLY A 9 -13.99 6.99 -12.16
CA GLY A 9 -12.73 6.23 -12.23
C GLY A 9 -12.51 5.35 -10.99
N ARG A 10 -12.85 5.85 -9.80
CA ARG A 10 -12.83 5.06 -8.57
C ARG A 10 -13.85 3.94 -8.61
N GLU A 11 -15.05 4.19 -9.11
CA GLU A 11 -16.10 3.18 -9.23
C GLU A 11 -15.71 2.07 -10.20
N ILE A 12 -15.09 2.38 -11.35
CA ILE A 12 -14.58 1.36 -12.29
C ILE A 12 -13.65 0.37 -11.59
N VAL A 13 -12.73 0.87 -10.76
CA VAL A 13 -11.81 0.01 -10.00
C VAL A 13 -12.51 -0.68 -8.83
N ARG A 14 -13.52 -0.08 -8.20
CA ARG A 14 -14.37 -0.80 -7.22
C ARG A 14 -15.10 -1.98 -7.86
N GLN A 15 -15.50 -1.87 -9.12
CA GLN A 15 -16.15 -2.93 -9.88
C GLN A 15 -15.22 -4.10 -10.25
N GLU A 16 -13.90 -3.91 -10.26
CA GLU A 16 -12.95 -5.03 -10.44
C GLU A 16 -13.10 -6.09 -9.34
N SER A 17 -13.43 -5.64 -8.12
CA SER A 17 -13.78 -6.52 -7.01
C SER A 17 -14.51 -5.76 -5.91
N VAL A 18 -15.83 -5.91 -5.88
CA VAL A 18 -16.69 -5.25 -4.88
C VAL A 18 -16.45 -5.80 -3.48
N LYS A 19 -16.17 -7.10 -3.35
CA LYS A 19 -16.08 -7.83 -2.07
C LYS A 19 -14.67 -7.91 -1.49
N ASP A 20 -13.64 -7.88 -2.34
CA ASP A 20 -12.26 -8.02 -1.92
C ASP A 20 -11.45 -6.84 -2.47
N PRO A 21 -11.21 -5.77 -1.68
CA PRO A 21 -10.43 -4.63 -2.13
C PRO A 21 -9.04 -5.04 -2.61
N GLY A 22 -8.50 -6.16 -2.10
CA GLY A 22 -7.18 -6.62 -2.50
C GLY A 22 -7.06 -7.16 -3.93
N ARG A 23 -8.18 -7.36 -4.63
CA ARG A 23 -8.16 -7.78 -6.04
C ARG A 23 -8.22 -6.61 -7.02
N ARG A 24 -8.36 -5.38 -6.52
CA ARG A 24 -8.43 -4.16 -7.32
C ARG A 24 -7.03 -3.73 -7.76
N SER A 25 -6.91 -3.07 -8.89
CA SER A 25 -5.65 -2.53 -9.39
C SER A 25 -5.21 -1.29 -8.63
N ARG A 26 -6.13 -0.56 -7.98
CA ARG A 26 -5.82 0.66 -7.22
C ARG A 26 -6.65 0.76 -5.94
N LEU A 27 -6.02 1.26 -4.88
CA LEU A 27 -6.65 1.51 -3.59
C LEU A 27 -6.41 2.96 -3.15
N TRP A 28 -7.51 3.71 -2.99
CA TRP A 28 -7.48 5.15 -2.64
C TRP A 28 -8.07 5.47 -1.28
N TYR A 29 -8.94 4.60 -0.75
CA TYR A 29 -9.63 4.84 0.52
C TYR A 29 -8.85 4.19 1.65
N HIS A 30 -8.59 4.96 2.71
CA HIS A 30 -7.88 4.48 3.90
C HIS A 30 -8.54 3.25 4.51
N GLU A 31 -9.87 3.16 4.51
CA GLU A 31 -10.63 2.01 5.02
C GLU A 31 -10.30 0.71 4.25
N ASP A 32 -10.27 0.79 2.92
CA ASP A 32 -9.95 -0.35 2.06
C ASP A 32 -8.47 -0.75 2.23
N SER A 33 -7.57 0.24 2.31
CA SER A 33 -6.14 0.01 2.46
C SER A 33 -5.77 -0.55 3.85
N HIS A 34 -6.43 -0.09 4.91
CA HIS A 34 -6.26 -0.61 6.28
C HIS A 34 -6.73 -2.06 6.39
N GLY A 35 -7.92 -2.38 5.88
CA GLY A 35 -8.44 -3.76 5.89
C GLY A 35 -7.57 -4.75 5.10
N VAL A 36 -6.89 -4.26 4.08
CA VAL A 36 -5.95 -5.05 3.27
C VAL A 36 -4.64 -5.34 4.04
N LEU A 37 -4.13 -4.39 4.81
CA LEU A 37 -2.94 -4.56 5.66
C LEU A 37 -3.24 -5.42 6.90
N GLU A 38 -4.30 -5.10 7.65
CA GLU A 38 -4.61 -5.70 8.95
C GLU A 38 -4.97 -7.19 8.83
N MET A 39 -5.59 -7.59 7.71
CA MET A 39 -6.05 -8.97 7.53
C MET A 39 -5.00 -9.91 6.92
N ALA A 40 -3.75 -9.47 6.74
CA ALA A 40 -2.70 -10.28 6.09
C ALA A 40 -3.15 -10.85 4.72
N ARG A 41 -4.07 -10.15 4.03
CA ARG A 41 -4.61 -10.55 2.71
C ARG A 41 -3.76 -10.05 1.55
N ILE A 42 -2.53 -9.63 1.84
CA ILE A 42 -1.55 -9.17 0.87
C ILE A 42 -1.21 -10.25 -0.17
N CYS A 43 -1.42 -11.52 0.19
CA CYS A 43 -1.32 -12.66 -0.72
C CYS A 43 -2.12 -12.51 -2.03
N ASN A 44 -3.21 -11.72 -2.03
CA ASN A 44 -4.07 -11.52 -3.20
C ASN A 44 -3.86 -10.19 -3.94
N LEU A 45 -2.97 -9.33 -3.45
CA LEU A 45 -2.70 -7.99 -4.00
C LEU A 45 -1.73 -8.01 -5.19
N SER A 46 -1.51 -9.15 -5.84
CA SER A 46 -0.57 -9.28 -6.97
C SER A 46 -0.87 -8.39 -8.17
N ARG A 47 -2.05 -7.74 -8.18
CA ARG A 47 -2.51 -6.85 -9.25
C ARG A 47 -2.55 -5.38 -8.86
N VAL A 48 -2.27 -5.04 -7.60
CA VAL A 48 -2.27 -3.66 -7.14
C VAL A 48 -1.04 -2.95 -7.69
N GLU A 49 -1.28 -1.91 -8.49
CA GLU A 49 -0.23 -1.05 -9.04
C GLU A 49 -0.04 0.20 -8.19
N ASN A 50 -1.11 0.68 -7.56
CA ASN A 50 -1.10 1.90 -6.75
C ASN A 50 -1.76 1.63 -5.41
N LEU A 51 -0.97 1.71 -4.34
CA LEU A 51 -1.42 1.54 -2.97
C LEU A 51 -1.18 2.83 -2.20
N ASN A 52 -2.27 3.51 -1.84
CA ASN A 52 -2.22 4.66 -0.93
C ASN A 52 -2.59 4.21 0.49
N LEU A 53 -1.62 4.32 1.38
CA LEU A 53 -1.67 4.04 2.80
C LEU A 53 -1.29 5.26 3.64
N SER A 54 -1.20 6.45 3.04
CA SER A 54 -0.88 7.68 3.78
C SER A 54 -1.84 7.88 4.95
N ARG A 55 -1.35 8.37 6.10
CA ARG A 55 -2.18 8.73 7.27
C ARG A 55 -3.15 7.62 7.73
N CYS A 56 -2.75 6.36 7.61
CA CYS A 56 -3.52 5.19 8.02
C CYS A 56 -3.11 4.68 9.42
N ASP A 57 -2.37 5.47 10.21
CA ASP A 57 -1.81 5.08 11.52
C ASP A 57 -1.02 3.75 11.49
N VAL A 58 -0.42 3.43 10.35
CA VAL A 58 0.35 2.20 10.17
C VAL A 58 1.62 2.28 11.00
N SER A 59 1.78 1.39 11.98
CA SER A 59 2.98 1.30 12.81
C SER A 59 4.00 0.28 12.29
N HIS A 60 3.50 -0.80 11.67
CA HIS A 60 4.30 -1.91 11.14
C HIS A 60 3.71 -2.37 9.81
N LEU A 61 4.59 -2.68 8.85
CA LEU A 61 4.18 -3.35 7.62
C LEU A 61 4.41 -4.85 7.74
N PRO A 62 3.44 -5.68 7.31
CA PRO A 62 3.61 -7.13 7.28
C PRO A 62 4.67 -7.54 6.24
N GLY A 63 5.40 -8.63 6.52
CA GLY A 63 6.44 -9.17 5.64
C GLY A 63 5.91 -9.65 4.28
N GLU A 64 4.62 -9.76 4.11
CA GLU A 64 3.97 -10.11 2.86
C GLU A 64 4.00 -8.95 1.86
N ILE A 65 4.28 -7.71 2.28
CA ILE A 65 4.34 -6.53 1.39
C ILE A 65 5.31 -6.75 0.22
N GLY A 66 6.41 -7.48 0.43
CA GLY A 66 7.35 -7.88 -0.62
C GLY A 66 6.76 -8.72 -1.76
N ARG A 67 5.54 -9.26 -1.61
CA ARG A 67 4.86 -10.04 -2.66
C ARG A 67 4.12 -9.17 -3.67
N LEU A 68 4.06 -7.86 -3.45
CA LEU A 68 3.42 -6.90 -4.36
C LEU A 68 4.30 -6.58 -5.57
N ILE A 69 4.59 -7.59 -6.38
CA ILE A 69 5.50 -7.47 -7.55
C ILE A 69 4.99 -6.49 -8.62
N SER A 70 3.68 -6.23 -8.67
CA SER A 70 3.06 -5.32 -9.65
C SER A 70 2.96 -3.89 -9.11
N LEU A 71 3.40 -3.63 -7.88
CA LEU A 71 3.26 -2.32 -7.25
C LEU A 71 4.23 -1.32 -7.88
N LEU A 72 3.68 -0.24 -8.42
CA LEU A 72 4.42 0.84 -9.04
C LEU A 72 4.49 2.06 -8.12
N LYS A 73 3.42 2.31 -7.35
CA LYS A 73 3.33 3.44 -6.42
C LYS A 73 2.88 2.99 -5.04
N LEU A 74 3.67 3.32 -4.02
CA LEU A 74 3.37 3.08 -2.62
C LEU A 74 3.50 4.39 -1.85
N ASP A 75 2.38 4.86 -1.30
CA ASP A 75 2.36 6.04 -0.43
C ASP A 75 2.08 5.60 1.00
N LEU A 76 3.05 5.80 1.89
CA LEU A 76 2.96 5.52 3.32
C LEU A 76 3.11 6.81 4.13
N GLY A 77 2.98 7.98 3.51
CA GLY A 77 3.28 9.26 4.15
C GLY A 77 2.38 9.57 5.35
N GLY A 78 2.94 10.15 6.42
CA GLY A 78 2.19 10.52 7.62
C GLY A 78 1.72 9.32 8.46
N ASN A 79 2.39 8.18 8.34
CA ASN A 79 2.21 7.03 9.23
C ASN A 79 3.26 6.97 10.34
N ASN A 80 2.97 6.26 11.42
CA ASN A 80 3.91 6.06 12.53
C ASN A 80 4.81 4.82 12.33
N LEU A 81 5.29 4.61 11.10
CA LEU A 81 6.12 3.47 10.73
C LEU A 81 7.44 3.49 11.49
N LEU A 82 7.68 2.46 12.30
CA LEU A 82 8.92 2.31 13.07
C LEU A 82 9.99 1.55 12.27
N THR A 83 9.59 0.53 11.51
CA THR A 83 10.47 -0.32 10.71
C THR A 83 9.83 -0.71 9.38
N LEU A 84 10.67 -1.08 8.40
CA LEU A 84 10.25 -1.74 7.16
C LEU A 84 10.64 -3.23 7.23
N PRO A 85 9.82 -4.16 6.71
CA PRO A 85 10.14 -5.59 6.73
C PRO A 85 11.25 -5.93 5.73
N ASP A 86 12.01 -6.99 5.98
CA ASP A 86 13.13 -7.45 5.12
C ASP A 86 12.67 -7.72 3.67
N SER A 87 11.45 -8.22 3.51
CA SER A 87 10.83 -8.49 2.23
C SER A 87 10.55 -7.23 1.40
N PHE A 88 10.66 -6.02 1.97
CA PHE A 88 10.52 -4.77 1.25
C PHE A 88 11.54 -4.67 0.10
N CYS A 89 12.70 -5.31 0.22
CA CYS A 89 13.67 -5.52 -0.86
C CYS A 89 13.07 -6.13 -2.14
N ASN A 90 12.06 -6.99 -2.01
CA ASN A 90 11.44 -7.68 -3.14
C ASN A 90 10.51 -6.79 -3.97
N LEU A 91 10.20 -5.57 -3.48
CA LEU A 91 9.41 -4.56 -4.19
C LEU A 91 10.22 -3.86 -5.31
N ALA A 92 11.17 -4.56 -5.95
CA ALA A 92 12.20 -4.05 -6.86
C ALA A 92 11.70 -3.23 -8.07
N ILE A 93 10.38 -3.08 -8.25
CA ILE A 93 9.71 -2.40 -9.36
C ILE A 93 8.97 -1.12 -8.90
N VAL A 94 8.88 -0.83 -7.60
CA VAL A 94 8.22 0.39 -7.10
C VAL A 94 8.97 1.61 -7.62
N SER A 95 8.30 2.37 -8.48
CA SER A 95 8.86 3.56 -9.14
C SER A 95 8.68 4.81 -8.28
N ASP A 96 7.59 4.87 -7.51
CA ASP A 96 7.26 5.99 -6.62
C ASP A 96 6.99 5.46 -5.20
N LEU A 97 7.86 5.78 -4.26
CA LEU A 97 7.70 5.47 -2.83
C LEU A 97 7.68 6.77 -2.02
N ASP A 98 6.59 7.03 -1.30
CA ASP A 98 6.50 8.16 -0.37
C ASP A 98 6.52 7.66 1.09
N LEU A 99 7.51 8.11 1.85
CA LEU A 99 7.72 7.85 3.28
C LEU A 99 7.77 9.16 4.09
N LYS A 100 7.28 10.28 3.55
CA LYS A 100 7.29 11.58 4.25
C LYS A 100 6.52 11.50 5.54
N ASP A 101 6.93 12.27 6.54
CA ASP A 101 6.27 12.32 7.85
C ASP A 101 6.13 10.94 8.52
N CYS A 102 6.97 9.96 8.14
CA CYS A 102 7.10 8.71 8.87
C CYS A 102 8.11 8.85 10.01
N ASN A 103 7.76 8.32 11.18
CA ASN A 103 8.63 8.34 12.36
C ASN A 103 9.65 7.17 12.33
N LEU A 104 10.28 6.94 11.17
CA LEU A 104 11.28 5.90 10.97
C LEU A 104 12.49 6.24 11.84
N SER A 105 12.45 5.75 13.08
CA SER A 105 13.48 5.99 14.08
C SER A 105 14.67 5.12 13.72
N HIS A 106 15.64 5.73 13.02
CA HIS A 106 17.00 5.23 12.91
C HIS A 106 17.11 3.86 12.22
N CYS A 107 17.32 3.85 10.89
CA CYS A 107 17.67 2.66 10.10
C CYS A 107 18.46 1.62 10.91
N GLN A 108 17.81 0.58 11.41
CA GLN A 108 18.54 -0.66 11.67
C GLN A 108 18.86 -1.21 10.29
N THR A 109 20.15 -1.12 10.02
CA THR A 109 20.80 -1.17 8.72
C THR A 109 21.01 -2.63 8.36
N GLU A 110 19.93 -3.36 8.09
CA GLU A 110 19.99 -4.75 7.64
C GLU A 110 18.65 -5.11 6.98
N LEU A 111 18.26 -4.34 5.97
CA LEU A 111 17.51 -4.96 4.87
C LEU A 111 18.51 -5.94 4.22
N GLU A 112 18.50 -7.20 4.64
CA GLU A 112 19.21 -8.27 3.92
C GLU A 112 18.53 -8.47 2.55
N CYS A 113 18.80 -7.55 1.62
CA CYS A 113 18.90 -7.87 0.21
C CYS A 113 20.38 -8.20 -0.09
#